data_AF-A0A0C1V6Y3-F1
#
_entry.id   AF-A0A0C1V6Y3-F1
#
_cell.length_a   1.000
_cell.length_b   1.000
_cell.length_c   1.000
_cell.angle_alpha   90.00
_cell.angle_beta   90.00
_cell.angle_gamma   90.00
#
_symmetry.space_group_name_H-M   'P 1'
#
loop_
_entity.id
_entity.type
_entity.pdbx_description
1 polymer ?
#
loop_
_entity_poly.entity_id
_entity_poly.type
_entity_poly.pdbx_seq_one_letter_code
_entity_poly.pdbx_strand_id
1 'polypeptide(L)'
;MLKWRITGHEDSRVIFSEIIPCSLTNQEKIKLLLQLLTAKYCLTNEMLFYSIASEGNRTKFKQDNLLKVDRICYSPKEFSCGENPCFIASLIEDIEE
;
A
#
# COMPACT_ATOMS: atom_id res chain seq x y z
N MET A 1 -20.90 -2.71 -9.74
CA MET A 1 -20.14 -3.76 -9.00
C MET A 1 -19.04 -3.14 -8.14
N LEU A 2 -18.75 -3.65 -6.92
CA LEU A 2 -17.67 -3.11 -6.07
C LEU A 2 -16.28 -3.52 -6.57
N LYS A 3 -15.36 -2.56 -6.63
CA LYS A 3 -13.96 -2.77 -7.05
C LYS A 3 -13.01 -1.97 -6.16
N TRP A 4 -11.80 -2.46 -5.97
CA TRP A 4 -10.71 -1.70 -5.39
C TRP A 4 -9.95 -0.97 -6.49
N ARG A 5 -9.78 0.34 -6.36
CA ARG A 5 -8.83 1.12 -7.14
C ARG A 5 -7.56 1.27 -6.32
N ILE A 6 -6.42 0.90 -6.89
CA ILE A 6 -5.12 1.07 -6.26
C ILE A 6 -4.30 2.03 -7.11
N THR A 7 -3.79 3.10 -6.51
CA THR A 7 -2.97 4.12 -7.19
C THR A 7 -1.69 4.37 -6.41
N GLY A 8 -0.55 4.33 -7.09
CA GLY A 8 0.76 4.67 -6.56
C GLY A 8 1.23 6.01 -7.09
N HIS A 9 1.75 6.85 -6.21
CA HIS A 9 2.24 8.18 -6.51
C HIS A 9 3.71 8.30 -6.07
N GLU A 10 4.56 8.83 -6.94
CA GLU A 10 5.91 9.28 -6.61
C GLU A 10 5.98 10.78 -6.95
N ASP A 11 6.16 11.62 -5.95
CA ASP A 11 5.96 13.06 -6.05
C ASP A 11 4.59 13.42 -6.67
N SER A 12 4.58 14.06 -7.86
CA SER A 12 3.37 14.41 -8.62
C SER A 12 3.02 13.40 -9.71
N ARG A 13 3.78 12.31 -9.83
CA ARG A 13 3.64 11.33 -10.92
C ARG A 13 2.90 10.09 -10.42
N VAL A 14 1.98 9.59 -11.24
CA VAL A 14 1.37 8.28 -11.03
C VAL A 14 2.33 7.21 -11.54
N ILE A 15 2.77 6.33 -10.65
CA ILE A 15 3.71 5.23 -10.94
C ILE A 15 3.01 3.86 -11.01
N PHE A 16 1.78 3.77 -10.52
CA PHE A 16 0.98 2.55 -10.50
C PHE A 16 -0.52 2.90 -10.52
N SER A 17 -1.32 2.15 -11.29
CA SER A 17 -2.78 2.29 -11.30
C SER A 17 -3.40 0.98 -11.74
N GLU A 18 -4.21 0.38 -10.86
CA GLU A 18 -4.88 -0.89 -11.15
C GLU A 18 -6.25 -0.95 -10.48
N ILE A 19 -7.16 -1.70 -11.10
CA ILE A 19 -8.51 -1.94 -10.58
C ILE A 19 -8.68 -3.44 -10.34
N ILE A 20 -8.99 -3.80 -9.10
CA ILE A 20 -9.14 -5.19 -8.67
C ILE A 20 -10.60 -5.44 -8.28
N PRO A 21 -11.31 -6.37 -8.94
CA PRO A 21 -12.64 -6.78 -8.51
C PRO A 21 -12.64 -7.28 -7.06
N CYS A 22 -13.66 -6.88 -6.28
CA CYS A 22 -13.81 -7.37 -4.91
C CYS A 22 -14.04 -8.89 -4.80
N SER A 23 -14.41 -9.55 -5.90
CA SER A 23 -14.51 -11.02 -5.94
C SER A 23 -13.16 -11.72 -5.81
N LEU A 24 -12.04 -11.04 -6.10
CA LEU A 24 -10.70 -11.63 -6.12
C LEU A 24 -9.88 -11.34 -4.85
N THR A 25 -10.31 -10.38 -4.02
CA THR A 25 -9.52 -9.89 -2.90
C THR A 25 -10.38 -9.40 -1.75
N ASN A 26 -9.82 -9.40 -0.54
CA ASN A 26 -10.45 -8.86 0.67
C ASN A 26 -9.60 -7.71 1.24
N GLN A 27 -10.09 -7.03 2.27
CA GLN A 27 -9.37 -5.90 2.86
C GLN A 27 -7.97 -6.26 3.36
N GLU A 28 -7.77 -7.44 3.94
CA GLU A 28 -6.46 -7.88 4.44
C GLU A 28 -5.46 -8.06 3.30
N LYS A 29 -5.88 -8.69 2.21
CA LYS A 29 -5.07 -8.85 1.00
C LYS A 29 -4.74 -7.51 0.34
N ILE A 30 -5.66 -6.53 0.38
CA ILE A 30 -5.40 -5.18 -0.10
C ILE A 30 -4.32 -4.48 0.74
N LYS A 31 -4.40 -4.58 2.08
CA LYS A 31 -3.35 -4.03 2.95
C LYS A 31 -1.99 -4.66 2.67
N LEU A 32 -1.95 -5.99 2.53
CA LEU A 32 -0.73 -6.70 2.18
C LEU A 32 -0.19 -6.26 0.81
N LEU A 33 -1.08 -6.08 -0.17
CA LEU A 33 -0.70 -5.60 -1.50
C LEU A 33 -0.10 -4.19 -1.46
N LEU A 34 -0.67 -3.28 -0.67
CA LEU A 34 -0.10 -1.95 -0.45
C LEU A 34 1.31 -2.06 0.15
N GLN A 35 1.51 -2.90 1.15
CA GLN A 35 2.84 -3.12 1.74
C GLN A 35 3.84 -3.68 0.72
N LEU A 36 3.42 -4.65 -0.10
CA LEU A 36 4.28 -5.25 -1.14
C LEU A 36 4.63 -4.24 -2.24
N LEU A 37 3.69 -3.40 -2.64
CA LEU A 37 3.94 -2.33 -3.61
C LEU A 37 4.90 -1.29 -3.02
N THR A 38 4.65 -0.80 -1.81
CA THR A 38 5.56 0.12 -1.12
C THR A 38 6.94 -0.49 -0.95
N ALA A 39 7.05 -1.76 -0.56
CA ALA A 39 8.31 -2.49 -0.49
C ALA A 39 9.04 -2.53 -1.84
N LYS A 40 8.34 -2.92 -2.90
CA LYS A 40 8.90 -3.05 -4.26
C LYS A 40 9.44 -1.71 -4.80
N TYR A 41 8.78 -0.60 -4.48
CA TYR A 41 9.11 0.71 -5.04
C TYR A 41 9.97 1.59 -4.10
N CYS A 42 9.90 1.41 -2.78
CA CYS A 42 10.68 2.20 -1.82
C CYS A 42 11.98 1.53 -1.36
N LEU A 43 12.08 0.21 -1.40
CA LEU A 43 13.20 -0.51 -0.81
C LEU A 43 14.04 -1.16 -1.90
N THR A 44 15.35 -0.93 -1.87
CA THR A 44 16.30 -1.83 -2.51
C THR A 44 16.20 -3.20 -1.86
N ASN A 45 16.44 -4.28 -2.62
CA ASN A 45 16.35 -5.65 -2.13
C ASN A 45 17.06 -5.87 -0.79
N GLU A 46 18.20 -5.19 -0.57
CA GLU A 46 18.96 -5.23 0.68
C GLU A 46 18.15 -4.72 1.89
N MET A 47 17.44 -3.59 1.77
CA MET A 47 16.63 -3.04 2.85
C MET A 47 15.39 -3.90 3.17
N LEU A 48 14.84 -4.57 2.16
CA LEU A 48 13.77 -5.55 2.33
C LEU A 48 14.23 -6.73 3.18
N PHE A 49 15.40 -7.30 2.87
CA PHE A 49 16.00 -8.38 3.64
C PHE A 49 16.27 -7.96 5.09
N TYR A 50 16.81 -6.75 5.32
CA TYR A 50 17.02 -6.27 6.69
C TYR A 50 15.72 -6.09 7.46
N SER A 51 14.65 -5.59 6.84
CA SER A 51 13.35 -5.39 7.52
C SER A 51 12.69 -6.69 7.96
N ILE A 52 12.94 -7.80 7.24
CA ILE A 52 12.43 -9.14 7.58
C ILE A 52 13.37 -9.84 8.58
N ALA A 53 14.68 -9.66 8.44
CA ALA A 53 15.68 -10.34 9.27
C ALA A 53 15.90 -9.66 10.64
N SER A 54 15.49 -8.41 10.83
CA SER A 54 15.80 -7.62 12.03
C SER A 54 14.83 -7.79 13.20
N GLU A 55 13.97 -8.82 13.25
CA GLU A 55 13.09 -9.08 14.40
C GLU A 55 13.82 -9.20 15.77
N GLY A 56 15.16 -9.28 15.77
CA GLY A 56 15.98 -9.32 16.99
C GLY A 56 16.72 -8.04 17.38
N ASN A 57 16.84 -7.00 16.54
CA ASN A 57 17.72 -5.86 16.84
C ASN A 57 17.04 -4.50 16.63
N ARG A 58 16.86 -3.80 17.75
CA ARG A 58 16.29 -2.45 17.91
C ARG A 58 17.15 -1.34 17.27
N THR A 59 17.46 -1.43 15.99
CA THR A 59 17.83 -0.24 15.23
C THR A 59 16.54 0.48 14.85
N LYS A 60 16.14 1.45 15.70
CA LYS A 60 15.08 2.46 15.48
C LYS A 60 15.42 3.39 14.29
N PHE A 61 15.75 2.83 13.14
CA PHE A 61 15.76 3.57 11.89
C PHE A 61 14.33 3.61 11.37
N LYS A 62 13.99 4.67 10.65
CA LYS A 62 12.67 5.07 10.11
C LYS A 62 11.83 4.00 9.37
N GLN A 63 12.24 2.73 9.36
CA GLN A 63 11.54 1.59 8.74
C GLN A 63 10.21 1.24 9.42
N ASP A 64 10.05 1.48 10.73
CA ASP A 64 8.79 1.16 11.45
C ASP A 64 7.55 1.87 10.87
N ASN A 65 7.72 2.94 10.09
CA ASN A 65 6.63 3.69 9.48
C ASN A 65 6.46 3.50 7.95
N LEU A 66 7.45 2.98 7.23
CA LEU A 66 7.39 2.93 5.75
C LEU A 66 6.35 1.90 5.24
N LEU A 67 6.23 0.76 5.91
CA LEU A 67 5.28 -0.30 5.58
C LEU A 67 4.01 -0.27 6.44
N LYS A 68 3.84 0.80 7.22
CA LYS A 68 2.63 1.00 8.00
C LYS A 68 1.49 1.34 7.04
N VAL A 69 0.39 0.61 7.17
CA VAL A 69 -0.82 0.87 6.40
C VAL A 69 -1.73 1.74 7.27
N ASP A 70 -1.91 2.98 6.85
CA ASP A 70 -2.79 3.94 7.52
C ASP A 70 -4.15 3.97 6.83
N ARG A 71 -5.20 4.32 7.58
CA ARG A 71 -6.50 4.66 6.99
C ARG A 71 -6.48 6.12 6.63
N ILE A 72 -6.77 6.42 5.38
CA ILE A 72 -6.92 7.81 4.93
C ILE A 72 -8.33 8.24 5.32
N CYS A 73 -8.43 9.25 6.18
CA CYS A 73 -9.70 9.82 6.65
C CYS A 73 -10.61 8.87 7.46
N TYR A 74 -11.76 9.39 7.89
CA TYR A 74 -12.83 8.63 8.56
C TYR A 74 -13.58 7.66 7.64
N SER A 75 -13.12 7.47 6.40
CA SER A 75 -13.72 6.54 5.45
C SER A 75 -13.19 5.12 5.71
N PRO A 76 -14.06 4.14 6.02
CA PRO A 76 -13.62 2.75 6.20
C PRO A 76 -13.20 2.07 4.89
N LYS A 77 -13.24 2.81 3.76
CA LYS A 77 -13.06 2.33 2.39
C LYS A 77 -11.71 2.71 1.78
N GLU A 78 -10.82 3.37 2.52
CA GLU A 78 -9.55 3.88 1.99
C GLU A 78 -8.36 3.53 2.88
N PHE A 79 -7.27 3.08 2.26
CA PHE A 79 -6.01 2.73 2.90
C PHE A 79 -4.84 3.36 2.16
N SER A 80 -3.82 3.85 2.88
CA SER A 80 -2.54 4.32 2.33
C SER A 80 -1.37 3.54 2.91
N CYS A 81 -0.29 3.40 2.16
CA CYS A 81 0.98 2.92 2.64
C CYS A 81 2.13 3.67 1.97
N GLY A 82 3.17 4.01 2.73
CA GLY A 82 4.32 4.77 2.24
C GLY A 82 4.10 6.29 2.24
N GLU A 83 5.20 7.03 2.35
CA GLU A 83 5.20 8.51 2.31
C GLU A 83 5.52 9.04 0.91
N ASN A 84 6.54 8.48 0.24
CA ASN A 84 6.92 8.78 -1.15
C ASN A 84 7.96 7.74 -1.65
N PRO A 85 7.65 6.85 -2.61
CA PRO A 85 6.34 6.65 -3.22
C PRO A 85 5.25 6.21 -2.22
N CYS A 86 4.02 6.68 -2.46
CA CYS A 86 2.83 6.43 -1.64
C CYS A 86 1.80 5.65 -2.45
N PHE A 87 1.25 4.59 -1.87
CA PHE A 87 0.22 3.76 -2.48
C PHE A 87 -1.10 3.89 -1.73
N ILE A 88 -2.19 4.10 -2.47
CA ILE A 88 -3.53 4.31 -1.95
C ILE A 88 -4.45 3.26 -2.55
N ALA A 89 -5.29 2.63 -1.71
CA ALA A 89 -6.37 1.77 -2.15
C ALA A 89 -7.71 2.36 -1.71
N SER A 90 -8.62 2.56 -2.66
CA SER A 90 -9.98 3.06 -2.41
C SER A 90 -11.02 2.09 -2.97
N LEU A 91 -12.06 1.80 -2.20
CA LEU A 91 -13.21 1.01 -2.67
C LEU A 91 -14.16 1.89 -3.49
N ILE A 92 -14.32 1.56 -4.77
CA ILE A 92 -15.20 2.26 -5.72
C ILE A 92 -16.38 1.36 -6.13
N GLU A 93 -17.50 2.00 -6.46
CA GLU A 93 -18.66 1.34 -7.07
C GLU A 93 -18.64 1.63 -8.57
N ASP A 94 -18.69 0.59 -9.40
CA ASP A 94 -19.06 0.74 -10.82
C ASP A 94 -20.49 1.30 -10.85
N ILE A 95 -20.61 2.56 -11.23
CA ILE A 95 -21.86 3.14 -11.71
C ILE A 95 -21.90 2.75 -13.18
N GLU A 96 -22.60 1.65 -13.48
CA GLU A 96 -22.95 1.33 -14.88
C GLU A 96 -23.86 2.46 -15.36
N GLU A 97 -23.37 3.25 -16.32
CA GLU A 97 -24.13 4.29 -17.03
C GLU A 97 -24.71 3.71 -18.33
#